data_AF-K9D3I1-F1
#
_entry.id   AF-K9D3I1-F1
#
_cell.length_a   1.000
_cell.length_b   1.000
_cell.length_c   1.000
_cell.angle_alpha   90.00
_cell.angle_beta   90.00
_cell.angle_gamma   90.00
#
_symmetry.space_group_name_H-M   'P 1'
#
loop_
_entity.id
_entity.type
_entity.pdbx_description
1 polymer ?
#
loop_
_entity_poly.entity_id
_entity_poly.type
_entity_poly.pdbx_seq_one_letter_code
_entity_poly.pdbx_strand_id
1 'polypeptide(L)'
;MKKIAFYGKGGIGKSTTASNVSAAFAEMGRRVCQIGCDPKNDSTRLLLGRICKETVLDIEREKKGAAELSDIVHTGWHDIKCIEAGGPDPGVGCAGRGIIVALERLKALHAIEDEDIVLYDVLGDVVCGGFAVPIREGYATEIYIVSSGELMSLYAANNIAKGVARFAARGSVRLGGIIGNSRNVAREEELLTAFAERLNTRLIAFVPRAQVVHAAEIRRKTVIEYAPEDAQAEIYRALARAIETNDRLSVPQSMEFEELEALVESYGN
;
A
#
# COMPACT_ATOMS: atom_id res chain seq x y z
N MET A 1 -6.94 -2.64 -16.38
CA MET A 1 -6.31 -1.87 -15.29
C MET A 1 -6.83 -2.33 -13.94
N LYS A 2 -5.95 -2.85 -13.07
CA LYS A 2 -6.22 -3.19 -11.68
C LYS A 2 -5.80 -2.02 -10.79
N LYS A 3 -6.66 -1.59 -9.87
CA LYS A 3 -6.44 -0.41 -9.03
C LYS A 3 -6.38 -0.81 -7.56
N ILE A 4 -5.16 -0.91 -7.04
CA ILE A 4 -4.85 -1.51 -5.76
C ILE A 4 -4.42 -0.42 -4.77
N ALA A 5 -4.90 -0.45 -3.54
CA ALA A 5 -4.32 0.36 -2.46
C ALA A 5 -3.80 -0.51 -1.33
N PHE A 6 -2.59 -0.22 -0.88
CA PHE A 6 -2.01 -0.77 0.34
C PHE A 6 -2.24 0.19 1.51
N TYR A 7 -2.86 -0.34 2.57
CA TYR A 7 -3.04 0.35 3.84
C TYR A 7 -2.42 -0.45 4.99
N GLY A 8 -2.38 0.14 6.18
CA GLY A 8 -1.79 -0.46 7.37
C GLY A 8 -1.07 0.56 8.25
N LYS A 9 -0.73 0.13 9.47
CA LYS A 9 -0.04 0.95 10.48
C LYS A 9 1.29 1.52 9.96
N GLY A 10 1.70 2.67 10.46
CA GLY A 10 3.00 3.27 10.25
C GLY A 10 4.12 2.32 10.67
N GLY A 11 5.15 2.23 9.84
CA GLY A 11 6.31 1.38 10.11
C GLY A 11 6.07 -0.12 9.90
N ILE A 12 4.87 -0.58 9.53
CA ILE A 12 4.57 -2.01 9.29
C ILE A 12 5.23 -2.59 8.02
N GLY A 13 5.90 -1.78 7.20
CA GLY A 13 6.54 -2.23 5.95
C GLY A 13 5.64 -2.19 4.71
N LYS A 14 4.64 -1.30 4.69
CA LYS A 14 3.76 -1.07 3.53
C LYS A 14 4.54 -0.73 2.27
N SER A 15 5.33 0.35 2.31
CA SER A 15 6.08 0.86 1.15
C SER A 15 7.10 -0.14 0.62
N THR A 16 7.76 -0.89 1.51
CA THR A 16 8.64 -1.99 1.14
C THR A 16 7.86 -3.09 0.42
N THR A 17 6.70 -3.49 0.94
CA THR A 17 5.85 -4.51 0.31
C THR A 17 5.31 -4.02 -1.04
N ALA A 18 4.80 -2.79 -1.09
CA ALA A 18 4.28 -2.17 -2.30
C ALA A 18 5.35 -2.12 -3.40
N SER A 19 6.56 -1.65 -3.09
CA SER A 19 7.65 -1.58 -4.06
C SER A 19 8.07 -2.96 -4.58
N ASN A 20 8.16 -3.97 -3.71
CA ASN A 20 8.51 -5.33 -4.16
C ASN A 20 7.39 -5.96 -5.00
N VAL A 21 6.12 -5.70 -4.67
CA VAL A 21 4.98 -6.16 -5.47
C VAL A 21 4.93 -5.44 -6.83
N SER A 22 5.19 -4.13 -6.87
CA SER A 22 5.32 -3.36 -8.11
C SER A 22 6.43 -3.93 -9.01
N ALA A 23 7.59 -4.22 -8.43
CA ALA A 23 8.70 -4.87 -9.12
C ALA A 23 8.31 -6.26 -9.65
N ALA A 24 7.66 -7.10 -8.83
CA ALA A 24 7.21 -8.42 -9.27
C ALA A 24 6.18 -8.33 -10.43
N PHE A 25 5.23 -7.38 -10.39
CA PHE A 25 4.31 -7.17 -11.52
C PHE A 25 5.03 -6.74 -12.80
N ALA A 26 6.03 -5.87 -12.70
CA ALA A 26 6.81 -5.44 -13.85
C ALA A 26 7.67 -6.58 -14.44
N GLU A 27 8.26 -7.43 -13.58
CA GLU A 27 8.97 -8.65 -14.00
C GLU A 27 8.02 -9.64 -14.71
N MET A 28 6.74 -9.65 -14.34
CA MET A 28 5.67 -10.41 -15.02
C MET A 28 5.17 -9.74 -16.32
N GLY A 29 5.79 -8.66 -16.77
CA GLY A 29 5.48 -7.97 -18.03
C GLY A 29 4.26 -7.06 -17.96
N ARG A 30 3.82 -6.64 -16.77
CA ARG A 30 2.75 -5.65 -16.61
C ARG A 30 3.31 -4.22 -16.70
N ARG A 31 2.53 -3.31 -17.27
CA ARG A 31 2.75 -1.86 -17.11
C ARG A 31 2.24 -1.44 -15.74
N VAL A 32 3.15 -0.92 -14.92
CA VAL A 32 2.90 -0.65 -13.50
C VAL A 32 3.13 0.82 -13.18
N CYS A 33 2.20 1.39 -12.43
CA CYS A 33 2.40 2.68 -11.78
C CYS A 33 2.23 2.56 -10.25
N GLN A 34 3.22 3.03 -9.50
CA GLN A 34 3.12 3.20 -8.05
C GLN A 34 2.99 4.68 -7.70
N ILE A 35 1.95 5.00 -6.92
CA ILE A 35 1.65 6.35 -6.43
C ILE A 35 1.77 6.34 -4.91
N GLY A 36 2.76 7.05 -4.38
CA GLY A 36 2.90 7.30 -2.96
C GLY A 36 1.87 8.32 -2.47
N CYS A 37 1.04 7.91 -1.52
CA CYS A 37 0.02 8.70 -0.85
C CYS A 37 0.34 8.80 0.66
N ASP A 38 1.62 8.98 0.99
CA ASP A 38 2.15 9.22 2.32
C ASP A 38 3.00 10.52 2.26
N PRO A 39 2.80 11.48 3.18
CA PRO A 39 3.58 12.73 3.19
C PRO A 39 5.10 12.55 3.38
N LYS A 40 5.60 11.34 3.61
CA LYS A 40 7.03 11.02 3.73
C LYS A 40 7.79 10.97 2.40
N ASN A 41 7.07 10.83 1.27
CA ASN A 41 7.63 10.86 -0.09
C ASN A 41 8.71 9.79 -0.37
N ASP A 42 8.69 8.67 0.36
CA ASP A 42 9.66 7.58 0.24
C ASP A 42 9.05 6.26 -0.27
N SER A 43 7.79 6.29 -0.71
CA SER A 43 7.08 5.10 -1.21
C SER A 43 7.79 4.47 -2.41
N THR A 44 8.21 5.31 -3.35
CA THR A 44 8.85 4.92 -4.62
C THR A 44 10.37 4.84 -4.53
N ARG A 45 10.95 5.07 -3.34
CA ARG A 45 12.41 5.18 -3.14
C ARG A 45 13.17 3.95 -3.62
N LEU A 46 12.62 2.75 -3.39
CA LEU A 46 13.25 1.49 -3.75
C LEU A 46 13.18 1.17 -5.24
N LEU A 47 12.23 1.79 -5.96
CA LEU A 47 12.07 1.64 -7.40
C LEU A 47 12.94 2.65 -8.17
N LEU A 48 13.13 3.84 -7.59
CA LEU A 48 13.92 4.92 -8.18
C LEU A 48 15.40 4.88 -7.79
N GLY A 49 15.77 4.15 -6.73
CA GLY A 49 17.14 4.21 -6.17
C GLY A 49 17.46 5.53 -5.45
N ARG A 50 16.48 6.41 -5.25
CA ARG A 50 16.60 7.73 -4.61
C ARG A 50 15.28 8.17 -4.01
N ILE A 51 15.31 9.14 -3.10
CA ILE A 51 14.10 9.84 -2.67
C ILE A 51 13.60 10.69 -3.86
N CYS A 52 12.29 10.65 -4.11
CA CYS A 52 11.64 11.52 -5.08
C CYS A 52 11.43 12.90 -4.44
N LYS A 53 12.09 13.93 -4.99
CA LYS A 53 11.94 15.31 -4.50
C LYS A 53 10.88 16.07 -5.28
N GLU A 54 10.64 15.63 -6.51
CA GLU A 54 9.75 16.24 -7.47
C GLU A 54 8.32 15.67 -7.29
N THR A 55 7.72 15.95 -6.14
CA THR A 55 6.36 15.49 -5.82
C THR A 55 5.30 16.30 -6.56
N VAL A 56 4.10 15.75 -6.72
CA VAL A 56 3.00 16.45 -7.41
C VAL A 56 2.72 17.80 -6.77
N LEU A 57 2.58 17.86 -5.45
CA LEU A 57 2.28 19.11 -4.74
C LEU A 57 3.42 20.13 -4.77
N ASP A 58 4.68 19.67 -4.77
CA ASP A 58 5.83 20.57 -4.80
C ASP A 58 6.00 21.19 -6.19
N ILE A 59 5.91 20.39 -7.25
CA ILE A 59 6.00 20.88 -8.63
C ILE A 59 4.81 21.79 -8.96
N GLU A 60 3.60 21.45 -8.53
CA GLU A 60 2.41 22.31 -8.70
C GLU A 60 2.62 23.69 -8.06
N ARG A 61 3.26 23.74 -6.89
CA ARG A 61 3.59 24.99 -6.20
C ARG A 61 4.67 25.77 -6.92
N GLU A 62 5.75 25.10 -7.33
CA GLU A 62 6.89 25.71 -8.05
C GLU A 62 6.44 26.30 -9.39
N LYS A 63 5.67 25.53 -10.17
CA LYS A 63 5.17 25.90 -11.49
C LYS A 63 3.85 26.65 -11.47
N LYS A 64 3.32 27.01 -10.29
CA LYS A 64 2.08 27.79 -10.11
C LYS A 64 0.88 27.22 -10.89
N GLY A 65 0.66 25.91 -10.82
CA GLY A 65 -0.48 25.24 -11.49
C GLY A 65 -0.18 24.70 -12.90
N ALA A 66 1.04 24.87 -13.40
CA ALA A 66 1.44 24.49 -14.75
C ALA A 66 2.36 23.25 -14.80
N ALA A 67 2.22 22.31 -13.86
CA ALA A 67 3.00 21.07 -13.93
C ALA A 67 2.58 20.20 -15.11
N GLU A 68 3.55 19.59 -15.78
CA GLU A 68 3.35 18.62 -16.84
C GLU A 68 3.65 17.21 -16.33
N LEU A 69 3.20 16.17 -17.06
CA LEU A 69 3.45 14.78 -16.67
C LEU A 69 4.94 14.47 -16.48
N SER A 70 5.80 14.98 -17.36
CA SER A 70 7.24 14.75 -17.31
C SER A 70 7.92 15.32 -16.07
N ASP A 71 7.26 16.25 -15.35
CA ASP A 71 7.80 16.81 -14.12
C ASP A 71 7.52 15.93 -12.90
N ILE A 72 6.44 15.16 -12.93
CA ILE A 72 5.88 14.45 -11.77
C ILE A 72 5.91 12.92 -11.91
N VAL A 73 6.03 12.40 -13.13
CA VAL A 73 6.13 10.97 -13.42
C VAL A 73 7.59 10.61 -13.66
N HIS A 74 8.13 9.79 -12.76
CA HIS A 74 9.51 9.30 -12.83
C HIS A 74 9.52 7.84 -13.24
N THR A 75 10.51 7.41 -14.02
CA THR A 75 10.64 6.01 -14.42
C THR A 75 11.64 5.30 -13.51
N GLY A 76 11.19 4.23 -12.86
CA GLY A 76 11.99 3.38 -11.98
C GLY A 76 12.48 2.11 -12.66
N TRP A 77 12.89 1.14 -11.84
CA TRP A 77 13.27 -0.20 -12.27
C TRP A 77 12.17 -0.85 -13.14
N HIS A 78 12.55 -1.50 -14.25
CA HIS A 78 11.62 -2.14 -15.22
C HIS A 78 10.48 -1.22 -15.69
N ASP A 79 10.80 0.03 -16.02
CA ASP A 79 9.87 1.02 -16.57
C ASP A 79 8.66 1.33 -15.67
N ILE A 80 8.73 1.02 -14.37
CA ILE A 80 7.65 1.30 -13.42
C ILE A 80 7.52 2.83 -13.27
N LYS A 81 6.32 3.34 -13.53
CA LYS A 81 6.00 4.76 -13.27
C LYS A 81 5.91 4.99 -11.77
N CYS A 82 6.71 5.92 -11.28
CA CYS A 82 6.83 6.29 -9.88
C CYS A 82 6.37 7.74 -9.70
N ILE A 83 5.38 7.93 -8.83
CA ILE A 83 4.80 9.24 -8.53
C ILE A 83 4.68 9.38 -7.02
N GLU A 84 5.04 10.52 -6.47
CA GLU A 84 4.78 10.86 -5.07
C GLU A 84 3.79 12.02 -5.01
N ALA A 85 2.71 11.86 -4.24
CA ALA A 85 1.73 12.93 -4.06
C ALA A 85 2.38 14.17 -3.42
N GLY A 86 3.29 13.97 -2.46
CA GLY A 86 3.80 15.03 -1.62
C GLY A 86 2.99 15.20 -0.35
N GLY A 87 3.49 16.04 0.54
CA GLY A 87 2.86 16.41 1.79
C GLY A 87 3.04 17.90 2.07
N PRO A 88 2.24 18.47 2.98
CA PRO A 88 2.52 19.82 3.45
C PRO A 88 3.76 19.81 4.35
N ASP A 89 4.36 20.98 4.56
CA ASP A 89 5.48 21.14 5.49
C ASP A 89 5.11 20.62 6.90
N PRO A 90 6.04 19.97 7.62
CA PRO A 90 5.79 19.47 8.97
C PRO A 90 5.21 20.56 9.88
N GLY A 91 4.04 20.28 10.47
CA GLY A 91 3.33 21.21 11.35
C GLY A 91 2.41 22.21 10.64
N VAL A 92 2.30 22.17 9.32
CA VAL A 92 1.45 23.07 8.52
C VAL A 92 0.52 22.25 7.62
N GLY A 93 -0.69 22.77 7.34
CA GLY A 93 -1.60 22.20 6.35
C GLY A 93 -2.26 20.87 6.74
N CYS A 94 -2.78 20.16 5.75
CA CYS A 94 -3.48 18.88 5.93
C CYS A 94 -3.03 17.89 4.86
N ALA A 95 -2.27 16.86 5.26
CA ALA A 95 -1.79 15.81 4.35
C ALA A 95 -2.93 15.15 3.56
N GLY A 96 -4.07 14.90 4.22
CA GLY A 96 -5.25 14.35 3.57
C GLY A 96 -5.82 15.23 2.45
N ARG A 97 -5.75 16.56 2.58
CA ARG A 97 -6.17 17.49 1.51
C ARG A 97 -5.14 17.52 0.37
N GLY A 98 -3.85 17.44 0.70
CA GLY A 98 -2.79 17.35 -0.29
C GLY A 98 -2.97 16.15 -1.23
N ILE A 99 -3.30 14.98 -0.67
CA ILE A 99 -3.58 13.77 -1.46
C ILE A 99 -4.75 13.98 -2.43
N ILE A 100 -5.82 14.66 -2.02
CA ILE A 100 -6.95 14.98 -2.91
C ILE A 100 -6.47 15.77 -4.12
N VAL A 101 -5.76 16.88 -3.87
CA VAL A 101 -5.25 17.77 -4.93
C VAL A 101 -4.30 17.02 -5.86
N ALA A 102 -3.40 16.22 -5.31
CA ALA A 102 -2.46 15.43 -6.10
C ALA A 102 -3.17 14.42 -7.00
N LEU A 103 -4.13 13.65 -6.48
CA LEU A 103 -4.86 12.66 -7.25
C LEU A 103 -5.77 13.29 -8.32
N GLU A 104 -6.42 14.41 -8.00
CA GLU A 104 -7.19 15.19 -8.98
C GLU A 104 -6.30 15.69 -10.11
N ARG A 105 -5.09 16.17 -9.78
CA ARG A 105 -4.13 16.61 -10.78
C ARG A 105 -3.65 15.48 -11.69
N LEU A 106 -3.31 14.33 -11.11
CA LEU A 106 -2.91 13.14 -11.87
C LEU A 106 -4.01 12.66 -12.81
N LYS A 107 -5.27 12.74 -12.37
CA LYS A 107 -6.44 12.45 -13.21
C LYS A 107 -6.58 13.45 -14.36
N ALA A 108 -6.43 14.74 -14.10
CA ALA A 108 -6.51 15.77 -15.14
C ALA A 108 -5.39 15.66 -16.19
N LEU A 109 -4.23 15.14 -15.79
CA LEU A 109 -3.10 14.90 -16.67
C LEU A 109 -3.12 13.50 -17.33
N HIS A 110 -4.14 12.67 -17.08
CA HIS A 110 -4.23 11.31 -17.66
C HIS A 110 -3.01 10.42 -17.35
N ALA A 111 -2.40 10.56 -16.15
CA ALA A 111 -1.09 9.98 -15.83
C ALA A 111 -1.02 8.44 -15.84
N ILE A 112 -2.16 7.75 -15.72
CA ILE A 112 -2.25 6.30 -15.46
C ILE A 112 -3.11 5.52 -16.48
N GLU A 113 -3.53 6.13 -17.59
CA GLU A 113 -4.49 5.48 -18.53
C GLU A 113 -3.92 4.24 -19.22
N ASP A 114 -2.61 4.25 -19.49
CA ASP A 114 -1.90 3.15 -20.15
C ASP A 114 -1.36 2.09 -19.18
N GLU A 115 -1.82 2.05 -17.93
CA GLU A 115 -1.30 1.11 -16.93
C GLU A 115 -2.17 -0.13 -16.76
N ASP A 116 -1.51 -1.29 -16.65
CA ASP A 116 -2.20 -2.54 -16.36
C ASP A 116 -2.49 -2.64 -14.86
N ILE A 117 -1.57 -2.18 -14.01
CA ILE A 117 -1.66 -2.17 -12.55
C ILE A 117 -1.30 -0.78 -12.00
N VAL A 118 -2.15 -0.23 -11.12
CA VAL A 118 -1.86 0.99 -10.36
C VAL A 118 -1.90 0.67 -8.87
N LEU A 119 -0.83 0.99 -8.15
CA LEU A 119 -0.67 0.73 -6.72
C LEU A 119 -0.58 2.05 -5.95
N TYR A 120 -1.53 2.27 -5.05
CA TYR A 120 -1.53 3.40 -4.13
C TYR A 120 -0.98 2.97 -2.77
N ASP A 121 0.15 3.52 -2.34
CA ASP A 121 0.69 3.30 -1.00
C ASP A 121 0.17 4.40 -0.06
N VAL A 122 -0.83 4.07 0.76
CA VAL A 122 -1.58 5.08 1.52
C VAL A 122 -1.24 5.01 3.00
N LEU A 123 -1.08 6.18 3.62
CA LEU A 123 -0.94 6.27 5.07
C LEU A 123 -2.17 5.68 5.78
N GLY A 124 -1.96 4.63 6.58
CA GLY A 124 -3.03 3.90 7.27
C GLY A 124 -3.17 4.17 8.77
N ASP A 125 -2.33 5.03 9.35
CA ASP A 125 -2.41 5.37 10.79
C ASP A 125 -3.64 6.19 11.16
N VAL A 126 -4.07 7.04 10.23
CA VAL A 126 -5.18 7.96 10.42
C VAL A 126 -6.18 7.75 9.29
N VAL A 127 -7.31 7.11 9.59
CA VAL A 127 -8.40 6.91 8.61
C VAL A 127 -9.31 8.16 8.58
N CYS A 128 -8.72 9.34 8.40
CA CYS A 128 -9.51 10.57 8.25
C CYS A 128 -10.08 10.69 6.83
N GLY A 129 -11.00 11.64 6.63
CA GLY A 129 -11.70 11.81 5.36
C GLY A 129 -10.79 12.07 4.14
N GLY A 130 -9.55 12.52 4.34
CA GLY A 130 -8.56 12.71 3.26
C GLY A 130 -7.83 11.42 2.85
N PHE A 131 -7.33 10.63 3.81
CA PHE A 131 -6.68 9.35 3.51
C PHE A 131 -7.66 8.26 3.02
N ALA A 132 -8.96 8.50 3.22
CA ALA A 132 -10.03 7.69 2.64
C ALA A 132 -10.35 8.05 1.18
N VAL A 133 -9.77 9.09 0.59
CA VAL A 133 -10.08 9.55 -0.78
C VAL A 133 -9.81 8.51 -1.85
N PRO A 134 -8.68 7.76 -1.83
CA PRO A 134 -8.47 6.70 -2.81
C PRO A 134 -9.62 5.70 -2.87
N ILE A 135 -10.17 5.37 -1.70
CA ILE A 135 -11.32 4.46 -1.51
C ILE A 135 -12.63 5.14 -1.90
N ARG A 136 -12.87 6.36 -1.40
CA ARG A 136 -14.15 7.08 -1.51
C ARG A 136 -14.45 7.52 -2.94
N GLU A 137 -13.46 8.03 -3.66
CA GLU A 137 -13.62 8.55 -5.01
C GLU A 137 -13.35 7.48 -6.09
N GLY A 138 -13.09 6.23 -5.68
CA GLY A 138 -12.89 5.10 -6.60
C GLY A 138 -11.56 5.12 -7.36
N TYR A 139 -10.53 5.80 -6.85
CA TYR A 139 -9.17 5.69 -7.39
C TYR A 139 -8.61 4.29 -7.17
N ALA A 140 -8.95 3.65 -6.05
CA ALA A 140 -8.63 2.26 -5.74
C ALA A 140 -9.91 1.44 -5.53
N THR A 141 -9.96 0.25 -6.13
CA THR A 141 -11.10 -0.67 -6.01
C THR A 141 -10.78 -1.89 -5.17
N GLU A 142 -9.50 -2.27 -5.10
CA GLU A 142 -9.02 -3.41 -4.32
C GLU A 142 -8.09 -2.96 -3.22
N ILE A 143 -8.49 -3.20 -1.98
CA ILE A 143 -7.73 -2.79 -0.80
C ILE A 143 -7.02 -4.00 -0.21
N TYR A 144 -5.73 -3.85 0.07
CA TYR A 144 -4.97 -4.84 0.82
C TYR A 144 -4.38 -4.16 2.06
N ILE A 145 -4.51 -4.81 3.21
CA ILE A 145 -4.05 -4.25 4.48
C ILE A 145 -2.83 -5.02 4.95
N VAL A 146 -1.70 -4.34 5.07
CA VAL A 146 -0.47 -4.90 5.64
C VAL A 146 -0.58 -4.83 7.16
N SER A 147 -0.43 -5.97 7.83
CA SER A 147 -0.55 -6.10 9.28
C SER A 147 0.46 -7.09 9.86
N SER A 148 0.51 -7.23 11.18
CA SER A 148 1.33 -8.18 11.94
C SER A 148 0.51 -8.72 13.12
N GLY A 149 1.05 -9.70 13.84
CA GLY A 149 0.43 -10.23 15.06
C GLY A 149 0.43 -9.26 16.26
N GLU A 150 0.97 -8.05 16.12
CA GLU A 150 0.93 -7.05 17.19
C GLU A 150 -0.48 -6.46 17.32
N LEU A 151 -1.02 -6.38 18.54
CA LEU A 151 -2.36 -5.86 18.83
C LEU A 151 -2.66 -4.52 18.13
N MET A 152 -1.74 -3.56 18.22
CA MET A 152 -1.93 -2.24 17.60
C MET A 152 -1.91 -2.27 16.06
N SER A 153 -1.25 -3.27 15.46
CA SER A 153 -1.25 -3.47 14.01
C SER A 153 -2.59 -4.02 13.53
N LEU A 154 -3.15 -4.98 14.27
CA LEU A 154 -4.49 -5.52 14.03
C LEU A 154 -5.57 -4.46 14.28
N TYR A 155 -5.41 -3.63 15.32
CA TYR A 155 -6.32 -2.52 15.62
C TYR A 155 -6.39 -1.52 14.46
N ALA A 156 -5.23 -1.12 13.93
CA ALA A 156 -5.18 -0.26 12.75
C ALA A 156 -5.87 -0.92 11.54
N ALA A 157 -5.59 -2.21 11.30
CA ALA A 157 -6.21 -2.97 10.23
C ALA A 157 -7.74 -3.04 10.36
N ASN A 158 -8.26 -3.27 11.58
CA ASN A 158 -9.69 -3.29 11.87
C ASN A 158 -10.34 -1.91 11.61
N ASN A 159 -9.68 -0.81 11.97
CA ASN A 159 -10.17 0.54 11.68
C ASN A 159 -10.17 0.88 10.18
N ILE A 160 -9.15 0.43 9.44
CA ILE A 160 -9.15 0.55 7.98
C ILE A 160 -10.30 -0.26 7.38
N ALA A 161 -10.54 -1.49 7.87
CA ALA A 161 -11.65 -2.33 7.45
C ALA A 161 -13.02 -1.64 7.71
N LYS A 162 -13.20 -0.98 8.87
CA LYS A 162 -14.38 -0.11 9.14
C LYS A 162 -14.57 0.95 8.05
N GLY A 163 -13.48 1.61 7.66
CA GLY A 163 -13.46 2.58 6.56
C GLY A 163 -13.90 1.96 5.23
N VAL A 164 -13.30 0.83 4.84
CA VAL A 164 -13.63 0.11 3.60
C VAL A 164 -15.11 -0.30 3.58
N ALA A 165 -15.62 -0.89 4.66
CA ALA A 165 -17.02 -1.30 4.77
C ALA A 165 -17.99 -0.14 4.53
N ARG A 166 -17.68 1.05 5.09
CA ARG A 166 -18.50 2.26 4.94
C ARG A 166 -18.63 2.71 3.48
N PHE A 167 -17.55 2.62 2.70
CA PHE A 167 -17.55 3.05 1.30
C PHE A 167 -17.97 1.94 0.34
N ALA A 168 -17.76 0.68 0.69
CA ALA A 168 -18.22 -0.47 -0.09
C ALA A 168 -19.75 -0.51 -0.24
N ALA A 169 -20.49 0.03 0.74
CA ALA A 169 -21.95 0.16 0.69
C ALA A 169 -22.46 1.11 -0.41
N ARG A 170 -21.60 2.02 -0.91
CA ARG A 170 -21.95 3.06 -1.89
C ARG A 170 -21.10 3.02 -3.16
N GLY A 171 -20.14 2.10 -3.24
CA GLY A 171 -19.16 2.06 -4.31
C GLY A 171 -18.63 0.65 -4.60
N SER A 172 -17.69 0.58 -5.53
CA SER A 172 -17.09 -0.67 -6.01
C SER A 172 -15.92 -1.16 -5.18
N VAL A 173 -15.50 -0.41 -4.14
CA VAL A 173 -14.33 -0.76 -3.33
C VAL A 173 -14.58 -2.01 -2.47
N ARG A 174 -13.58 -2.89 -2.40
CA ARG A 174 -13.64 -4.14 -1.65
C ARG A 174 -12.30 -4.44 -0.97
N LEU A 175 -12.35 -5.20 0.11
CA LEU A 175 -11.16 -5.74 0.77
C LEU A 175 -10.73 -7.01 0.04
N GLY A 176 -9.53 -7.02 -0.52
CA GLY A 176 -8.94 -8.16 -1.23
C GLY A 176 -8.16 -9.12 -0.32
N GLY A 177 -7.66 -8.64 0.82
CA GLY A 177 -7.00 -9.49 1.80
C GLY A 177 -6.15 -8.75 2.82
N ILE A 178 -5.74 -9.49 3.84
CA ILE A 178 -4.66 -9.10 4.76
C ILE A 178 -3.34 -9.65 4.23
N ILE A 179 -2.29 -8.84 4.27
CA ILE A 179 -0.91 -9.27 4.02
C ILE A 179 -0.21 -9.27 5.36
N GLY A 180 0.18 -10.45 5.83
CA GLY A 180 0.97 -10.57 7.06
C GLY A 180 2.41 -10.17 6.78
N ASN A 181 2.92 -9.13 7.43
CA ASN A 181 4.34 -8.81 7.44
C ASN A 181 4.92 -9.11 8.81
N SER A 182 5.64 -10.23 8.90
CA SER A 182 5.96 -10.85 10.18
C SER A 182 6.80 -9.96 11.09
N ARG A 183 6.43 -9.95 12.36
CA ARG A 183 7.21 -9.37 13.47
C ARG A 183 7.85 -10.43 14.37
N ASN A 184 7.80 -11.70 13.96
CA ASN A 184 8.19 -12.87 14.74
C ASN A 184 7.37 -13.00 16.03
N VAL A 185 6.07 -12.74 15.96
CA VAL A 185 5.13 -13.00 17.06
C VAL A 185 4.83 -14.51 17.11
N ALA A 186 4.57 -15.06 18.29
CA ALA A 186 4.18 -16.47 18.41
C ALA A 186 2.86 -16.72 17.67
N ARG A 187 2.77 -17.83 16.91
CA ARG A 187 1.57 -18.22 16.16
C ARG A 187 1.01 -17.09 15.26
N GLU A 188 1.88 -16.20 14.78
CA GLU A 188 1.50 -14.96 14.08
C GLU A 188 0.67 -15.22 12.82
N GLU A 189 1.04 -16.22 12.03
CA GLU A 189 0.31 -16.58 10.81
C GLU A 189 -1.09 -17.15 11.13
N GLU A 190 -1.21 -17.98 12.17
CA GLU A 190 -2.50 -18.50 12.63
C GLU A 190 -3.41 -17.36 13.14
N LEU A 191 -2.86 -16.45 13.96
CA LEU A 191 -3.57 -15.28 14.47
C LEU A 191 -4.06 -14.39 13.32
N LEU A 192 -3.20 -14.08 12.35
CA LEU A 192 -3.56 -13.25 11.20
C LEU A 192 -4.59 -13.93 10.30
N THR A 193 -4.54 -15.25 10.16
CA THR A 193 -5.54 -16.04 9.44
C THR A 193 -6.90 -15.92 10.13
N ALA A 194 -6.96 -16.17 11.44
CA ALA A 194 -8.19 -16.07 12.23
C ALA A 194 -8.75 -14.64 12.28
N PHE A 195 -7.87 -13.63 12.29
CA PHE A 195 -8.26 -12.22 12.18
C PHE A 195 -8.87 -11.91 10.82
N ALA A 196 -8.24 -12.36 9.73
CA ALA A 196 -8.72 -12.15 8.38
C ALA A 196 -10.08 -12.82 8.12
N GLU A 197 -10.30 -14.01 8.69
CA GLU A 197 -11.59 -14.72 8.62
C GLU A 197 -12.70 -13.94 9.32
N ARG A 198 -12.48 -13.45 10.54
CA ARG A 198 -13.44 -12.60 11.26
C ARG A 198 -13.76 -11.30 10.52
N LEU A 199 -12.76 -10.74 9.83
CA LEU A 199 -12.97 -9.59 8.95
C LEU A 199 -13.73 -9.90 7.66
N ASN A 200 -14.21 -11.14 7.47
CA ASN A 200 -14.82 -11.62 6.22
C ASN A 200 -13.87 -11.47 5.03
N THR A 201 -12.59 -11.81 5.19
CA THR A 201 -11.59 -11.79 4.11
C THR A 201 -10.65 -12.99 4.22
N ARG A 202 -9.42 -12.88 3.71
CA ARG A 202 -8.38 -13.91 3.78
C ARG A 202 -7.01 -13.30 4.08
N LEU A 203 -6.14 -14.09 4.69
CA LEU A 203 -4.70 -13.84 4.65
C LEU A 203 -4.22 -14.21 3.24
N ILE A 204 -3.90 -13.21 2.41
CA ILE A 204 -3.52 -13.47 1.01
C ILE A 204 -2.07 -13.96 0.88
N ALA A 205 -1.21 -13.51 1.79
CA ALA A 205 0.15 -13.98 1.93
C ALA A 205 0.67 -13.69 3.34
N PHE A 206 1.66 -14.49 3.75
CA PHE A 206 2.48 -14.24 4.92
C PHE A 206 3.93 -14.01 4.46
N VAL A 207 4.43 -12.80 4.72
CA VAL A 207 5.78 -12.34 4.36
C VAL A 207 6.66 -12.48 5.60
N PRO A 208 7.60 -13.45 5.63
CA PRO A 208 8.49 -13.64 6.75
C PRO A 208 9.53 -12.53 6.83
N ARG A 209 10.09 -12.34 8.02
CA ARG A 209 11.14 -11.36 8.26
C ARG A 209 12.48 -11.91 7.77
N ALA A 210 13.10 -11.24 6.80
CA ALA A 210 14.37 -11.66 6.21
C ALA A 210 15.40 -10.52 6.17
N GLN A 211 16.68 -10.85 6.42
CA GLN A 211 17.78 -9.87 6.40
C GLN A 211 18.03 -9.29 5.01
N VAL A 212 17.72 -10.05 3.95
CA VAL A 212 17.88 -9.60 2.55
C VAL A 212 17.06 -8.35 2.25
N VAL A 213 15.89 -8.18 2.90
CA VAL A 213 15.05 -6.99 2.76
C VAL A 213 15.82 -5.76 3.21
N HIS A 214 16.44 -5.81 4.39
CA HIS A 214 17.24 -4.71 4.91
C HIS A 214 18.48 -4.45 4.04
N ALA A 215 19.15 -5.52 3.58
CA ALA A 215 20.30 -5.41 2.69
C ALA A 215 19.96 -4.75 1.35
N ALA A 216 18.77 -5.02 0.80
CA ALA A 216 18.25 -4.38 -0.41
C ALA A 216 17.91 -2.90 -0.16
N GLU A 217 17.23 -2.58 0.95
CA GLU A 217 16.85 -1.22 1.32
C GLU A 217 18.05 -0.29 1.54
N ILE A 218 19.14 -0.78 2.14
CA ILE A 218 20.41 -0.03 2.28
C ILE A 218 20.93 0.40 0.90
N ARG A 219 20.78 -0.47 -0.10
CA ARG A 219 21.19 -0.20 -1.49
C ARG A 219 20.13 0.52 -2.30
N ARG A 220 18.98 0.85 -1.69
CA ARG A 220 17.84 1.55 -2.29
C ARG A 220 17.21 0.73 -3.44
N LYS A 221 17.16 -0.59 -3.27
CA LYS A 221 16.60 -1.53 -4.24
C LYS A 221 15.47 -2.33 -3.62
N THR A 222 14.60 -2.87 -4.45
CA THR A 222 13.69 -3.97 -4.05
C THR A 222 14.49 -5.26 -3.90
N VAL A 223 13.93 -6.26 -3.20
CA VAL A 223 14.54 -7.60 -3.14
C VAL A 223 14.49 -8.27 -4.51
N ILE A 224 13.42 -8.06 -5.27
CA ILE A 224 13.29 -8.53 -6.66
C ILE A 224 14.49 -8.07 -7.50
N GLU A 225 14.89 -6.80 -7.41
CA GLU A 225 16.06 -6.28 -8.11
C GLU A 225 17.39 -6.72 -7.48
N TYR A 226 17.49 -6.67 -6.16
CA TYR A 226 18.76 -6.84 -5.44
C TYR A 226 19.24 -8.29 -5.39
N ALA A 227 18.32 -9.22 -5.13
CA ALA A 227 18.59 -10.63 -4.90
C ALA A 227 17.45 -11.47 -5.51
N PRO A 228 17.33 -11.51 -6.85
CA PRO A 228 16.20 -12.13 -7.55
C PRO A 228 16.04 -13.63 -7.28
N GLU A 229 17.12 -14.32 -6.89
CA GLU A 229 17.15 -15.75 -6.59
C GLU A 229 16.90 -16.06 -5.09
N ASP A 230 16.80 -15.03 -4.24
CA ASP A 230 16.52 -15.22 -2.81
C ASP A 230 15.07 -15.69 -2.59
N ALA A 231 14.84 -16.55 -1.60
CA ALA A 231 13.51 -17.04 -1.25
C ALA A 231 12.52 -15.90 -0.98
N GLN A 232 12.98 -14.77 -0.43
CA GLN A 232 12.14 -13.61 -0.19
C GLN A 232 11.66 -12.95 -1.48
N ALA A 233 12.46 -12.96 -2.56
CA ALA A 233 12.02 -12.48 -3.87
C ALA A 233 10.84 -13.32 -4.37
N GLU A 234 10.92 -14.65 -4.23
CA GLU A 234 9.85 -15.56 -4.64
C GLU A 234 8.57 -15.35 -3.82
N ILE A 235 8.66 -15.04 -2.53
CA ILE A 235 7.51 -14.67 -1.70
C ILE A 235 6.80 -13.43 -2.27
N TYR A 236 7.53 -12.40 -2.69
CA TYR A 236 6.93 -11.22 -3.31
C TYR A 236 6.34 -11.52 -4.69
N ARG A 237 6.97 -12.38 -5.50
CA ARG A 237 6.39 -12.87 -6.77
C ARG A 237 5.09 -13.65 -6.53
N ALA A 238 5.07 -14.54 -5.54
CA ALA A 238 3.89 -15.28 -5.15
C ALA A 238 2.76 -14.36 -4.67
N LEU A 239 3.09 -13.34 -3.87
CA LEU A 239 2.13 -12.31 -3.46
C LEU A 239 1.58 -11.54 -4.65
N ALA A 240 2.42 -11.11 -5.60
CA ALA A 240 1.97 -10.39 -6.80
C ALA A 240 1.01 -11.26 -7.64
N ARG A 241 1.35 -12.54 -7.87
CA ARG A 241 0.47 -13.50 -8.55
C ARG A 241 -0.85 -13.72 -7.80
N ALA A 242 -0.78 -13.90 -6.48
CA ALA A 242 -1.96 -14.09 -5.64
C ALA A 242 -2.89 -12.87 -5.68
N ILE A 243 -2.32 -11.66 -5.68
CA ILE A 243 -3.07 -10.42 -5.89
C ILE A 243 -3.65 -10.42 -7.29
N GLU A 244 -2.88 -10.70 -8.34
CA GLU A 244 -3.33 -10.65 -9.74
C GLU A 244 -4.57 -11.48 -9.99
N THR A 245 -4.54 -12.74 -9.54
CA THR A 245 -5.62 -13.71 -9.75
C THR A 245 -6.67 -13.67 -8.64
N ASN A 246 -6.63 -12.70 -7.73
CA ASN A 246 -7.60 -12.59 -6.66
C ASN A 246 -8.98 -12.18 -7.21
N ASP A 247 -9.96 -13.05 -7.00
CA ASP A 247 -11.39 -12.83 -7.26
C ASP A 247 -12.21 -12.73 -5.97
N ARG A 248 -11.64 -13.12 -4.82
CA ARG A 248 -12.29 -13.03 -3.50
C ARG A 248 -12.16 -11.63 -2.93
N LEU A 249 -13.03 -10.76 -3.39
CA LEU A 249 -13.17 -9.38 -2.94
C LEU A 249 -14.41 -9.24 -2.05
N SER A 250 -14.23 -8.81 -0.80
CA SER A 250 -15.32 -8.80 0.19
C SER A 250 -15.63 -7.42 0.75
N VAL A 251 -16.83 -7.28 1.31
CA VAL A 251 -17.16 -6.20 2.23
C VAL A 251 -16.75 -6.67 3.63
N PRO A 252 -15.79 -6.01 4.29
CA PRO A 252 -15.27 -6.52 5.54
C PRO A 252 -16.24 -6.32 6.71
N GLN A 253 -16.11 -7.17 7.72
CA GLN A 253 -16.87 -7.08 8.98
C GLN A 253 -15.92 -6.71 10.11
N SER A 254 -15.99 -5.47 10.58
CA SER A 254 -15.15 -5.04 11.68
C SER A 254 -15.58 -5.66 13.01
N MET A 255 -14.63 -5.83 13.91
CA MET A 255 -14.86 -6.28 15.28
C MET A 255 -14.78 -5.13 16.28
N GLU A 256 -15.35 -5.33 17.47
CA GLU A 256 -15.13 -4.45 18.62
C GLU A 256 -13.74 -4.68 19.22
N PHE A 257 -13.26 -3.73 20.03
CA PHE A 257 -11.89 -3.78 20.53
C PHE A 257 -11.68 -4.95 21.50
N GLU A 258 -12.67 -5.24 22.35
CA GLU A 258 -12.64 -6.33 23.31
C GLU A 258 -12.60 -7.70 22.61
N GLU A 259 -13.28 -7.84 21.47
CA GLU A 259 -13.21 -9.06 20.64
C GLU A 259 -11.81 -9.24 20.04
N LEU A 260 -11.19 -8.13 19.61
CA LEU A 260 -9.82 -8.13 19.10
C LEU A 260 -8.80 -8.51 20.19
N GLU A 261 -8.96 -7.98 21.41
CA GLU A 261 -8.11 -8.33 22.55
C GLU A 261 -8.26 -9.81 22.90
N ALA A 262 -9.49 -10.33 23.02
CA ALA A 262 -9.74 -11.74 23.28
C ALA A 262 -9.17 -12.65 22.18
N LEU A 263 -9.24 -12.22 20.92
CA LEU A 263 -8.58 -12.93 19.83
C LEU A 263 -7.06 -12.98 20.05
N VAL A 264 -6.41 -11.84 20.26
CA VAL A 264 -4.95 -11.82 20.47
C VAL A 264 -4.56 -12.67 21.68
N GLU A 265 -5.31 -12.59 22.78
CA GLU A 265 -5.08 -13.39 23.99
C GLU A 265 -5.15 -14.90 23.70
N SER A 266 -6.09 -15.38 22.88
CA SER A 266 -6.20 -16.80 22.53
C SER A 266 -5.02 -17.37 21.70
N TYR A 267 -4.18 -16.50 21.14
CA TYR A 267 -2.96 -16.87 20.42
C TYR A 267 -1.68 -16.40 21.12
N GLY A 268 -1.81 -15.58 22.17
CA GLY A 268 -0.76 -15.27 23.13
C GLY A 268 -0.60 -16.41 24.12
N ASN A 269 0.63 -16.79 24.44
CA ASN A 269 0.89 -17.76 25.50
C ASN A 269 0.63 -17.17 26.89
#